data_AF-A0A3D0MUK5-F1
#
_entry.id   AF-A0A3D0MUK5-F1
#
_cell.length_a   1.000
_cell.length_b   1.000
_cell.length_c   1.000
_cell.angle_alpha   90.00
_cell.angle_beta   90.00
_cell.angle_gamma   90.00
#
_symmetry.space_group_name_H-M   'P 1'
#
loop_
_entity.id
_entity.type
_entity.pdbx_description
1 polymer ?
#
loop_
_entity_poly.entity_id
_entity_poly.type
_entity_poly.pdbx_seq_one_letter_code
_entity_poly.pdbx_strand_id
1 'polypeptide(L)'
;MKIMLLLIFSLTYGFVFAQKMPSDYFDEAIYATSVNDNKKAIYDFKYIVDNFPENELFSLAYFNLAELYFVEKQYDSAITIYKNILNNDFNDTTLIKADIMSIPFANFTYKSCLRLSSYYLMNNEFEKALDYLNLTTTDHKPLSDCANCAAGFEIDYALNAADIYLQMNKKLNAIQVLLKSYNNAFGSFNSQVEVLKEIFLTEKNVKNKLDQALKKVYKKETENNRKSFYEFYIKFYDVDIYLHQPLILEEPTEELEIEKRIARFKESRLYKMVSELKN
;
A
#
# COMPACT_ATOMS: atom_id res chain seq x y z
N MET A 1 -59.45 54.04 -19.92
CA MET A 1 -60.17 52.76 -19.76
C MET A 1 -59.36 51.69 -20.50
N LYS A 2 -58.39 51.06 -19.81
CA LYS A 2 -58.33 49.60 -19.50
C LYS A 2 -58.59 48.70 -20.73
N ILE A 3 -57.53 48.17 -21.35
CA ILE A 3 -56.97 46.80 -21.18
C ILE A 3 -57.96 45.69 -21.60
N MET A 4 -57.64 44.93 -22.66
CA MET A 4 -57.48 43.47 -22.57
C MET A 4 -56.97 42.87 -23.89
N LEU A 5 -55.65 42.61 -23.95
CA LEU A 5 -55.04 41.62 -24.82
C LEU A 5 -55.00 40.32 -24.02
N LEU A 6 -55.86 39.35 -24.36
CA LEU A 6 -55.87 38.01 -23.76
C LEU A 6 -54.75 37.18 -24.41
N LEU A 7 -53.55 37.27 -23.86
CA LEU A 7 -52.50 36.27 -24.08
C LEU A 7 -52.83 35.07 -23.18
N ILE A 8 -53.36 34.01 -23.78
CA ILE A 8 -53.51 32.71 -23.13
C ILE A 8 -52.10 32.12 -23.05
N PHE A 9 -51.42 32.34 -21.92
CA PHE A 9 -50.23 31.60 -21.55
C PHE A 9 -50.70 30.21 -21.10
N SER A 10 -50.63 29.22 -21.99
CA SER A 10 -50.73 27.82 -21.59
C SER A 10 -49.49 27.48 -20.76
N LEU A 11 -49.62 27.56 -19.44
CA LEU A 11 -48.71 26.92 -18.49
C LEU A 11 -48.80 25.41 -18.70
N THR A 12 -48.00 24.89 -19.63
CA THR A 12 -47.64 23.48 -19.62
C THR A 12 -46.79 23.27 -18.37
N TYR A 13 -47.40 22.72 -17.32
CA TYR A 13 -46.71 22.07 -16.22
C TYR A 13 -45.93 20.89 -16.80
N GLY A 14 -44.75 21.17 -17.37
CA GLY A 14 -43.72 20.16 -17.52
C GLY A 14 -43.29 19.80 -16.11
N PHE A 15 -43.62 18.58 -15.66
CA PHE A 15 -42.85 17.95 -14.60
C PHE A 15 -41.41 17.88 -15.09
N VAL A 16 -40.61 18.89 -14.77
CA VAL A 16 -39.15 18.80 -14.88
C VAL A 16 -38.76 17.84 -13.78
N PHE A 17 -38.77 16.54 -14.08
CA PHE A 17 -37.98 15.60 -13.31
C PHE A 17 -36.56 16.15 -13.37
N ALA A 18 -36.04 16.64 -12.24
CA ALA A 18 -34.65 17.02 -12.16
C ALA A 18 -33.83 15.81 -12.61
N GLN A 19 -33.11 15.96 -13.73
CA GLN A 19 -32.30 14.88 -14.25
C GLN A 19 -31.22 14.57 -13.23
N LYS A 20 -31.11 13.29 -12.86
CA LYS A 20 -30.12 12.83 -11.87
C LYS A 20 -28.70 13.20 -12.36
N MET A 21 -27.94 13.86 -11.50
CA MET A 21 -26.58 14.32 -11.78
C MET A 21 -25.57 13.18 -11.53
N PRO A 22 -24.36 13.21 -12.13
CA PRO A 22 -23.32 12.21 -11.85
C PRO A 22 -23.02 12.02 -10.36
N SER A 23 -23.08 13.10 -9.58
CA SER A 23 -22.93 13.06 -8.11
C SER A 23 -24.01 12.24 -7.43
N ASP A 24 -25.26 12.34 -7.87
CA ASP A 24 -26.37 11.56 -7.30
C ASP A 24 -26.19 10.06 -7.60
N TYR A 25 -25.70 9.71 -8.79
CA TYR A 25 -25.35 8.32 -9.11
C TYR A 25 -24.21 7.83 -8.24
N PHE A 26 -23.21 8.69 -8.02
CA PHE A 26 -22.04 8.34 -7.24
C PHE A 26 -22.41 8.10 -5.76
N ASP A 27 -23.14 9.02 -5.15
CA ASP A 27 -23.58 8.92 -3.76
C ASP A 27 -24.47 7.69 -3.54
N GLU A 28 -25.39 7.43 -4.47
CA GLU A 28 -26.22 6.24 -4.43
C GLU A 28 -25.42 4.94 -4.61
N ALA A 29 -24.38 4.94 -5.45
CA ALA A 29 -23.51 3.78 -5.65
C ALA A 29 -22.65 3.50 -4.41
N ILE A 30 -22.14 4.55 -3.76
CA ILE A 30 -21.42 4.45 -2.49
C ILE A 30 -22.34 3.89 -1.40
N TYR A 31 -23.57 4.42 -1.28
CA TYR A 31 -24.56 3.89 -0.35
C TYR A 31 -24.88 2.42 -0.63
N ALA A 32 -25.15 2.07 -1.90
CA ALA A 32 -25.42 0.70 -2.31
C ALA A 32 -24.26 -0.26 -1.95
N THR A 33 -23.01 0.18 -2.17
CA THR A 33 -21.80 -0.55 -1.75
C THR A 33 -21.79 -0.78 -0.24
N SER A 34 -22.12 0.24 0.56
CA SER A 34 -22.14 0.15 2.04
C SER A 34 -23.17 -0.85 2.59
N VAL A 35 -24.25 -1.13 1.83
CA VAL A 35 -25.27 -2.13 2.19
C VAL A 35 -25.11 -3.45 1.42
N ASN A 36 -23.97 -3.62 0.73
CA ASN A 36 -23.64 -4.77 -0.13
C ASN A 36 -24.64 -5.02 -1.29
N ASP A 37 -25.36 -3.99 -1.74
CA ASP A 37 -26.15 -4.06 -2.98
C ASP A 37 -25.23 -3.82 -4.19
N ASN A 38 -24.39 -4.81 -4.48
CA ASN A 38 -23.38 -4.71 -5.51
C ASN A 38 -23.99 -4.56 -6.92
N LYS A 39 -25.21 -5.10 -7.14
CA LYS A 39 -25.90 -4.95 -8.43
C LYS A 39 -26.28 -3.49 -8.69
N LYS A 40 -26.87 -2.83 -7.70
CA LYS A 40 -27.20 -1.40 -7.80
C LYS A 40 -25.94 -0.55 -7.90
N ALA A 41 -24.93 -0.82 -7.08
CA ALA A 41 -23.67 -0.07 -7.10
C ALA A 41 -22.97 -0.15 -8.47
N ILE A 42 -22.89 -1.36 -9.06
CA ILE A 42 -22.34 -1.57 -10.41
C ILE A 42 -23.15 -0.77 -11.44
N TYR A 43 -24.49 -0.83 -11.38
CA TYR A 43 -25.34 -0.09 -12.30
C TYR A 43 -25.06 1.41 -12.25
N ASP A 44 -25.04 2.00 -11.06
CA ASP A 44 -24.88 3.45 -10.88
C ASP A 44 -23.46 3.92 -11.25
N PHE A 45 -22.40 3.21 -10.84
CA PHE A 45 -21.03 3.55 -11.26
C PHE A 45 -20.84 3.39 -12.77
N LYS A 46 -21.37 2.31 -13.35
CA LYS A 46 -21.31 2.09 -14.80
C LYS A 46 -22.03 3.20 -15.56
N TYR A 47 -23.15 3.70 -15.04
CA TYR A 47 -23.86 4.81 -15.66
C TYR A 47 -22.99 6.07 -15.74
N ILE A 48 -22.21 6.38 -14.68
CA ILE A 48 -21.24 7.49 -14.69
C ILE A 48 -20.17 7.27 -15.77
N VAL A 49 -19.57 6.08 -15.77
CA VAL A 49 -18.49 5.71 -16.70
C VAL A 49 -18.93 5.81 -18.16
N ASP A 50 -20.14 5.32 -18.48
CA ASP A 50 -20.64 5.26 -19.85
C ASP A 50 -21.13 6.62 -20.37
N ASN A 51 -21.73 7.45 -19.51
CA ASN A 51 -22.44 8.67 -19.94
C ASN A 51 -21.73 9.98 -19.61
N PHE A 52 -20.76 9.96 -18.68
CA PHE A 52 -20.06 11.15 -18.22
C PHE A 52 -18.53 10.97 -18.16
N PRO A 53 -17.88 10.59 -19.28
CA PRO A 53 -16.44 10.30 -19.31
C PRO A 53 -15.52 11.50 -18.99
N GLU A 54 -16.01 12.73 -19.15
CA GLU A 54 -15.26 13.96 -18.84
C GLU A 54 -15.53 14.51 -17.42
N ASN A 55 -16.39 13.84 -16.63
CA ASN A 55 -16.75 14.31 -15.29
C ASN A 55 -15.66 13.99 -14.27
N GLU A 56 -15.48 14.85 -13.26
CA GLU A 56 -14.48 14.67 -12.20
C GLU A 56 -14.64 13.37 -11.39
N LEU A 57 -15.86 12.82 -11.33
CA LEU A 57 -16.14 11.56 -10.66
C LEU A 57 -15.83 10.34 -11.52
N PHE A 58 -15.50 10.51 -12.81
CA PHE A 58 -15.22 9.40 -13.72
C PHE A 58 -14.16 8.46 -13.16
N SER A 59 -12.99 8.98 -12.77
CA SER A 59 -11.88 8.14 -12.30
C SER A 59 -12.22 7.36 -11.04
N LEU A 60 -12.96 8.00 -10.12
CA LEU A 60 -13.45 7.34 -8.90
C LEU A 60 -14.49 6.27 -9.23
N ALA A 61 -15.47 6.56 -10.10
CA ALA A 61 -16.49 5.61 -10.50
C ALA A 61 -15.89 4.42 -11.28
N TYR A 62 -14.93 4.69 -12.16
CA TYR A 62 -14.25 3.67 -12.96
C TYR A 62 -13.44 2.71 -12.10
N PHE A 63 -12.69 3.22 -11.13
CA PHE A 63 -11.96 2.39 -10.17
C PHE A 63 -12.93 1.57 -9.27
N ASN A 64 -13.95 2.21 -8.69
CA ASN A 64 -14.93 1.50 -7.85
C ASN A 64 -15.71 0.43 -8.61
N LEU A 65 -15.99 0.65 -9.90
CA LEU A 65 -16.59 -0.35 -10.77
C LEU A 65 -15.69 -1.58 -10.92
N ALA A 66 -14.38 -1.39 -11.07
CA ALA A 66 -13.41 -2.49 -11.12
C ALA A 66 -13.34 -3.27 -9.81
N GLU A 67 -13.36 -2.56 -8.67
CA GLU A 67 -13.38 -3.16 -7.34
C GLU A 67 -14.62 -4.04 -7.15
N LEU A 68 -15.80 -3.55 -7.55
CA LEU A 68 -17.04 -4.32 -7.49
C LEU A 68 -17.01 -5.53 -8.43
N TYR A 69 -16.51 -5.37 -9.66
CA TYR A 69 -16.33 -6.52 -10.55
C TYR A 69 -15.37 -7.56 -9.96
N PHE A 70 -14.32 -7.13 -9.28
CA PHE A 70 -13.39 -8.04 -8.63
C PHE A 70 -14.06 -8.80 -7.47
N VAL A 71 -14.83 -8.12 -6.62
CA VAL A 71 -15.61 -8.73 -5.52
C VAL A 71 -16.64 -9.73 -6.04
N GLU A 72 -17.33 -9.39 -7.12
CA GLU A 72 -18.30 -10.26 -7.81
C GLU A 72 -17.63 -11.35 -8.68
N LYS A 73 -16.30 -11.49 -8.59
CA LYS A 73 -15.49 -12.47 -9.34
C LYS A 73 -15.59 -12.34 -10.86
N GLN A 74 -16.03 -11.18 -11.35
CA GLN A 74 -16.02 -10.80 -12.76
C GLN A 74 -14.62 -10.30 -13.13
N TYR A 75 -13.63 -11.19 -13.01
CA TYR A 75 -12.22 -10.82 -13.11
C TYR A 75 -11.84 -10.24 -14.47
N ASP A 76 -12.40 -10.75 -15.57
CA ASP A 76 -12.08 -10.24 -16.92
C ASP A 76 -12.41 -8.75 -17.05
N SER A 77 -13.58 -8.33 -16.55
CA SER A 77 -14.01 -6.93 -16.53
C SER A 77 -13.11 -6.10 -15.60
N ALA A 78 -12.83 -6.60 -14.39
CA ALA A 78 -12.00 -5.89 -13.41
C ALA A 78 -10.57 -5.68 -13.94
N ILE A 79 -9.93 -6.73 -14.47
CA ILE A 79 -8.56 -6.69 -15.00
C ILE A 79 -8.47 -5.77 -16.21
N THR A 80 -9.47 -5.74 -17.07
CA THR A 80 -9.54 -4.80 -18.20
C THR A 80 -9.49 -3.36 -17.70
N ILE A 81 -10.28 -3.03 -16.68
CA ILE A 81 -10.31 -1.69 -16.09
C ILE A 81 -8.97 -1.37 -15.40
N TYR A 82 -8.45 -2.24 -14.54
CA TYR A 82 -7.17 -1.99 -13.86
C TYR A 82 -6.04 -1.76 -14.86
N LYS A 83 -5.96 -2.55 -15.94
CA LYS A 83 -4.98 -2.32 -17.00
C LYS A 83 -5.23 -1.01 -17.75
N ASN A 84 -6.48 -0.61 -17.97
CA ASN A 84 -6.76 0.69 -18.56
C ASN A 84 -6.25 1.82 -17.67
N ILE A 85 -6.46 1.73 -16.34
CA ILE A 85 -5.94 2.70 -15.37
C ILE A 85 -4.42 2.83 -15.46
N LEU A 86 -3.68 1.72 -15.61
CA LEU A 86 -2.23 1.75 -15.73
C LEU A 86 -1.71 2.32 -17.06
N ASN A 87 -2.52 2.30 -18.12
CA ASN A 87 -2.11 2.72 -19.47
C ASN A 87 -2.63 4.11 -19.88
N ASN A 88 -3.35 4.80 -18.99
CA ASN A 88 -3.93 6.11 -19.25
C ASN A 88 -3.64 7.07 -18.10
N ASP A 89 -3.85 8.37 -18.34
CA ASP A 89 -3.55 9.43 -17.38
C ASP A 89 -4.62 9.51 -16.27
N PHE A 90 -4.54 8.59 -15.30
CA PHE A 90 -5.34 8.65 -14.09
C PHE A 90 -4.66 9.54 -13.06
N ASN A 91 -5.40 10.53 -12.56
CA ASN A 91 -4.88 11.44 -11.54
C ASN A 91 -4.86 10.76 -10.16
N ASP A 92 -3.72 10.18 -9.79
CA ASP A 92 -3.53 9.59 -8.46
C ASP A 92 -3.57 10.61 -7.33
N THR A 93 -3.36 11.90 -7.60
CA THR A 93 -3.43 12.97 -6.60
C THR A 93 -4.87 13.36 -6.23
N THR A 94 -5.89 12.75 -6.85
CA THR A 94 -7.29 12.99 -6.50
C THR A 94 -7.49 12.78 -5.01
N LEU A 95 -7.90 13.85 -4.33
CA LEU A 95 -8.14 13.83 -2.90
C LEU A 95 -9.47 13.14 -2.61
N ILE A 96 -9.43 12.10 -1.77
CA ILE A 96 -10.63 11.43 -1.29
C ILE A 96 -11.03 12.12 0.02
N LYS A 97 -12.26 12.66 0.08
CA LYS A 97 -12.86 13.21 1.31
C LYS A 97 -13.29 12.10 2.29
N ALA A 98 -12.41 11.14 2.55
CA ALA A 98 -12.52 10.26 3.70
C ALA A 98 -11.73 10.90 4.85
N ASP A 99 -12.23 10.79 6.08
CA ASP A 99 -11.69 11.43 7.29
C ASP A 99 -10.15 11.55 7.31
N ILE A 100 -9.68 12.68 7.85
CA ILE A 100 -8.32 13.26 7.93
C ILE A 100 -7.19 12.28 8.36
N MET A 101 -7.49 11.01 8.64
CA MET A 101 -6.55 9.94 8.99
C MET A 101 -6.42 8.82 7.93
N SER A 102 -7.14 8.89 6.82
CA SER A 102 -6.97 7.98 5.68
C SER A 102 -5.98 8.56 4.68
N ILE A 103 -5.23 7.70 3.97
CA ILE A 103 -4.36 8.08 2.86
C ILE A 103 -5.16 9.03 1.94
N PRO A 104 -4.79 10.33 1.86
CA PRO A 104 -5.68 11.35 1.31
C PRO A 104 -5.82 11.23 -0.21
N PHE A 105 -4.92 10.47 -0.85
CA PHE A 105 -4.82 10.31 -2.28
C PHE A 105 -5.49 9.02 -2.76
N ALA A 106 -6.13 9.10 -3.93
CA ALA A 106 -6.84 7.98 -4.52
C ALA A 106 -5.92 6.80 -4.85
N ASN A 107 -4.69 7.05 -5.29
CA ASN A 107 -3.70 6.01 -5.57
C ASN A 107 -4.24 4.90 -6.51
N PHE A 108 -4.91 5.31 -7.59
CA PHE A 108 -5.55 4.39 -8.53
C PHE A 108 -4.55 3.43 -9.16
N THR A 109 -3.39 3.92 -9.62
CA THR A 109 -2.39 3.07 -10.29
C THR A 109 -1.76 2.08 -9.31
N TYR A 110 -1.36 2.53 -8.12
CA TYR A 110 -0.86 1.69 -7.04
C TYR A 110 -1.86 0.58 -6.66
N LYS A 111 -3.12 0.94 -6.40
CA LYS A 111 -4.18 -0.03 -6.04
C LYS A 111 -4.47 -1.00 -7.18
N SER A 112 -4.46 -0.53 -8.43
CA SER A 112 -4.63 -1.38 -9.61
C SER A 112 -3.50 -2.41 -9.72
N CYS A 113 -2.25 -2.01 -9.45
CA CYS A 113 -1.11 -2.93 -9.39
C CYS A 113 -1.29 -4.00 -8.30
N LEU A 114 -1.74 -3.61 -7.10
CA LEU A 114 -2.03 -4.57 -6.03
C LEU A 114 -3.13 -5.56 -6.45
N ARG A 115 -4.22 -5.10 -7.05
CA ARG A 115 -5.31 -5.97 -7.53
C ARG A 115 -4.86 -6.93 -8.61
N LEU A 116 -4.04 -6.46 -9.56
CA LEU A 116 -3.46 -7.30 -10.60
C LEU A 116 -2.50 -8.34 -10.00
N SER A 117 -1.63 -7.93 -9.07
CA SER A 117 -0.76 -8.85 -8.32
C SER A 117 -1.58 -9.94 -7.62
N SER A 118 -2.61 -9.56 -6.85
CA SER A 118 -3.48 -10.51 -6.15
C SER A 118 -4.19 -11.46 -7.13
N TYR A 119 -4.69 -10.97 -8.26
CA TYR A 119 -5.30 -11.82 -9.28
C TYR A 119 -4.30 -12.87 -9.81
N TYR A 120 -3.10 -12.44 -10.22
CA TYR A 120 -2.10 -13.37 -10.74
C TYR A 120 -1.62 -14.35 -9.68
N LEU A 121 -1.51 -13.91 -8.42
CA LEU A 121 -1.20 -14.78 -7.30
C LEU A 121 -2.28 -15.86 -7.10
N MET A 122 -3.56 -15.49 -7.11
CA MET A 122 -4.69 -16.44 -6.99
C MET A 122 -4.71 -17.48 -8.12
N ASN A 123 -4.13 -17.16 -9.27
CA ASN A 123 -4.01 -18.06 -10.43
C ASN A 123 -2.66 -18.80 -10.48
N ASN A 124 -1.85 -18.72 -9.41
CA ASN A 124 -0.50 -19.30 -9.31
C ASN A 124 0.49 -18.77 -10.38
N GLU A 125 0.22 -17.61 -10.97
CA GLU A 125 1.10 -16.92 -11.93
C GLU A 125 2.08 -16.01 -11.17
N PHE A 126 2.94 -16.62 -10.34
CA PHE A 126 3.74 -15.91 -9.33
C PHE A 126 4.70 -14.84 -9.89
N GLU A 127 5.36 -15.10 -11.02
CA GLU A 127 6.28 -14.11 -11.61
C GLU A 127 5.50 -12.87 -12.08
N LYS A 128 4.33 -13.04 -12.70
CA LYS A 128 3.46 -11.90 -13.06
C LYS A 128 2.92 -11.17 -11.83
N ALA A 129 2.57 -11.90 -10.77
CA ALA A 129 2.14 -11.29 -9.53
C ALA A 129 3.24 -10.38 -8.98
N LEU A 130 4.48 -10.87 -8.97
CA LEU A 130 5.64 -10.12 -8.53
C LEU A 130 5.94 -8.93 -9.46
N ASP A 131 5.78 -9.07 -10.78
CA ASP A 131 5.95 -7.98 -11.74
C ASP A 131 5.01 -6.80 -11.41
N TYR A 132 3.71 -7.05 -11.24
CA TYR A 132 2.77 -6.00 -10.86
C TYR A 132 3.05 -5.44 -9.46
N LEU A 133 3.45 -6.28 -8.50
CA LEU A 133 3.81 -5.81 -7.17
C LEU A 133 5.05 -4.90 -7.22
N ASN A 134 6.06 -5.22 -8.05
CA ASN A 134 7.27 -4.41 -8.20
C ASN A 134 6.98 -3.02 -8.76
N LEU A 135 5.96 -2.88 -9.63
CA LEU A 135 5.53 -1.57 -10.13
C LEU A 135 5.12 -0.62 -9.00
N THR A 136 4.62 -1.13 -7.88
CA THR A 136 4.24 -0.32 -6.71
C THR A 136 5.43 0.37 -6.01
N THR A 137 6.66 -0.07 -6.29
CA THR A 137 7.89 0.51 -5.74
C THR A 137 8.71 1.28 -6.77
N THR A 138 8.24 1.32 -8.02
CA THR A 138 8.96 1.92 -9.16
C THR A 138 8.09 2.98 -9.83
N ASP A 139 7.22 2.57 -10.75
CA ASP A 139 6.45 3.46 -11.62
C ASP A 139 5.12 3.92 -11.00
N HIS A 140 4.54 3.11 -10.11
CA HIS A 140 3.22 3.32 -9.51
C HIS A 140 3.31 3.41 -7.99
N LYS A 141 4.23 4.26 -7.51
CA LYS A 141 4.45 4.48 -6.07
C LYS A 141 3.23 5.14 -5.43
N PRO A 142 2.81 4.70 -4.24
CA PRO A 142 1.71 5.33 -3.55
C PRO A 142 2.10 6.73 -3.07
N LEU A 143 1.20 7.68 -3.28
CA LEU A 143 1.25 9.02 -2.73
C LEU A 143 0.78 9.00 -1.27
N SER A 144 1.53 9.71 -0.42
CA SER A 144 1.22 9.94 0.99
C SER A 144 1.94 11.20 1.47
N ASP A 145 1.31 11.93 2.39
CA ASP A 145 1.87 13.08 3.08
C ASP A 145 2.45 12.73 4.48
N CYS A 146 2.24 11.48 4.94
CA CYS A 146 2.75 10.97 6.22
C CYS A 146 3.91 9.98 6.04
N ALA A 147 5.02 10.20 6.74
CA ALA A 147 6.18 9.30 6.75
C ALA A 147 5.84 7.89 7.30
N ASN A 148 4.97 7.81 8.30
CA ASN A 148 4.49 6.53 8.83
C ASN A 148 3.71 5.72 7.79
N CYS A 149 2.99 6.39 6.90
CA CYS A 149 2.21 5.73 5.86
C CYS A 149 3.11 5.23 4.73
N ALA A 150 4.17 5.98 4.38
CA ALA A 150 5.21 5.51 3.48
C ALA A 150 5.88 4.22 4.00
N ALA A 151 6.24 4.19 5.29
CA ALA A 151 6.73 2.97 5.94
C ALA A 151 5.69 1.83 5.93
N GLY A 152 4.40 2.15 6.11
CA GLY A 152 3.30 1.20 5.97
C GLY A 152 3.28 0.53 4.60
N PHE A 153 3.34 1.31 3.51
CA PHE A 153 3.36 0.78 2.14
C PHE A 153 4.57 -0.11 1.86
N GLU A 154 5.75 0.24 2.38
CA GLU A 154 6.94 -0.61 2.24
C GLU A 154 6.79 -1.96 2.96
N ILE A 155 6.14 -1.95 4.12
CA ILE A 155 5.84 -3.18 4.86
C ILE A 155 4.79 -4.00 4.12
N ASP A 156 3.73 -3.37 3.60
CA ASP A 156 2.71 -4.04 2.80
C ASP A 156 3.32 -4.71 1.56
N TYR A 157 4.20 -4.00 0.84
CA TYR A 157 4.97 -4.58 -0.26
C TYR A 157 5.76 -5.81 0.19
N ALA A 158 6.50 -5.70 1.31
CA ALA A 158 7.32 -6.80 1.80
C ALA A 158 6.50 -8.02 2.23
N LEU A 159 5.33 -7.82 2.83
CA LEU A 159 4.42 -8.91 3.20
C LEU A 159 3.86 -9.62 1.97
N ASN A 160 3.37 -8.86 0.98
CA ASN A 160 2.86 -9.42 -0.27
C ASN A 160 3.97 -10.17 -1.04
N ALA A 161 5.16 -9.58 -1.15
CA ALA A 161 6.30 -10.21 -1.81
C ALA A 161 6.75 -11.48 -1.09
N ALA A 162 6.76 -11.46 0.25
CA ALA A 162 7.10 -12.63 1.04
C ALA A 162 6.12 -13.78 0.83
N ASP A 163 4.82 -13.51 0.80
CA ASP A 163 3.80 -14.52 0.50
C ASP A 163 4.03 -15.16 -0.89
N ILE A 164 4.21 -14.33 -1.93
CA ILE A 164 4.53 -14.79 -3.28
C ILE A 164 5.79 -15.67 -3.26
N TYR A 165 6.88 -15.22 -2.63
CA TYR A 165 8.12 -15.99 -2.55
C TYR A 165 7.95 -17.31 -1.80
N LEU A 166 7.15 -17.35 -0.73
CA LEU A 166 6.88 -18.59 0.01
C LEU A 166 6.12 -19.59 -0.84
N GLN A 167 5.10 -19.14 -1.60
CA GLN A 167 4.37 -20.00 -2.54
C GLN A 167 5.26 -20.52 -3.68
N MET A 168 6.30 -19.78 -4.05
CA MET A 168 7.34 -20.21 -5.00
C MET A 168 8.42 -21.12 -4.38
N ASN A 169 8.34 -21.47 -3.08
CA ASN A 169 9.39 -22.12 -2.32
C ASN A 169 10.73 -21.33 -2.26
N LYS A 170 10.70 -20.03 -2.52
CA LYS A 170 11.85 -19.10 -2.45
C LYS A 170 11.98 -18.48 -1.05
N LYS A 171 12.06 -19.33 -0.01
CA LYS A 171 12.07 -18.91 1.41
C LYS A 171 13.14 -17.86 1.76
N LEU A 172 14.35 -17.97 1.20
CA LEU A 172 15.40 -16.98 1.45
C LEU A 172 15.01 -15.58 0.96
N ASN A 173 14.38 -15.47 -0.21
CA ASN A 173 13.90 -14.21 -0.75
C ASN A 173 12.80 -13.60 0.14
N ALA A 174 11.90 -14.43 0.68
CA ALA A 174 10.90 -13.99 1.65
C ALA A 174 11.54 -13.41 2.93
N ILE A 175 12.53 -14.10 3.51
CA ILE A 175 13.29 -13.59 4.66
C ILE A 175 13.95 -12.26 4.32
N GLN A 176 14.60 -12.17 3.16
CA GLN A 176 15.35 -10.99 2.75
C GLN A 176 14.46 -9.77 2.57
N VAL A 177 13.29 -9.90 1.92
CA VAL A 177 12.39 -8.77 1.70
C VAL A 177 11.77 -8.27 3.01
N LEU A 178 11.42 -9.17 3.94
CA LEU A 178 10.88 -8.82 5.25
C LEU A 178 11.93 -8.16 6.16
N LEU A 179 13.18 -8.64 6.11
CA LEU A 179 14.28 -8.01 6.85
C LEU A 179 14.64 -6.64 6.28
N LYS A 180 14.51 -6.42 4.97
CA LYS A 180 14.77 -5.12 4.35
C LYS A 180 13.76 -4.07 4.81
N SER A 181 12.47 -4.41 4.89
CA SER A 181 11.43 -3.49 5.37
C SER A 181 11.53 -3.19 6.87
N TYR A 182 12.17 -4.07 7.65
CA TYR A 182 12.40 -3.85 9.07
C TYR A 182 13.21 -2.57 9.38
N ASN A 183 14.18 -2.21 8.53
CA ASN A 183 15.00 -1.00 8.74
C ASN A 183 14.18 0.29 8.71
N ASN A 184 13.09 0.30 7.95
CA ASN A 184 12.25 1.47 7.72
C ASN A 184 10.98 1.45 8.59
N ALA A 185 10.82 0.42 9.42
CA ALA A 185 9.66 0.27 10.29
C ALA A 185 9.76 1.19 11.52
N PHE A 186 8.92 2.21 11.56
CA PHE A 186 8.69 2.99 12.78
C PHE A 186 7.86 2.17 13.77
N GLY A 187 8.16 2.30 15.07
CA GLY A 187 7.93 1.28 16.12
C GLY A 187 6.55 0.61 16.25
N SER A 188 5.47 1.17 15.68
CA SER A 188 4.15 0.54 15.67
C SER A 188 4.02 -0.62 14.68
N PHE A 189 4.76 -0.63 13.57
CA PHE A 189 4.61 -1.64 12.53
C PHE A 189 5.57 -2.83 12.72
N ASN A 190 4.99 -4.02 12.94
CA ASN A 190 5.76 -5.22 13.24
C ASN A 190 5.22 -6.49 12.57
N SER A 191 4.26 -6.37 11.66
CA SER A 191 3.65 -7.51 10.97
C SER A 191 4.69 -8.37 10.25
N GLN A 192 5.72 -7.75 9.67
CA GLN A 192 6.85 -8.42 9.05
C GLN A 192 7.66 -9.29 10.04
N VAL A 193 7.73 -8.90 11.31
CA VAL A 193 8.40 -9.68 12.36
C VAL A 193 7.60 -10.94 12.71
N GLU A 194 6.26 -10.88 12.66
CA GLU A 194 5.42 -12.05 12.89
C GLU A 194 5.55 -13.07 11.75
N VAL A 195 5.56 -12.62 10.48
CA VAL A 195 5.82 -13.53 9.35
C VAL A 195 7.24 -14.11 9.42
N LEU A 196 8.25 -13.29 9.76
CA LEU A 196 9.61 -13.78 10.00
C LEU A 196 9.67 -14.85 11.10
N LYS A 197 8.90 -14.70 12.18
CA LYS A 197 8.81 -15.68 13.26
C LYS A 197 8.31 -17.03 12.75
N GLU A 198 7.25 -17.04 11.95
CA GLU A 198 6.71 -18.27 11.35
C GLU A 198 7.75 -18.97 10.48
N ILE A 199 8.45 -18.20 9.64
CA ILE A 199 9.52 -18.75 8.79
C ILE A 199 10.67 -19.29 9.65
N PHE A 200 11.12 -18.51 10.64
CA PHE A 200 12.26 -18.85 11.47
C PHE A 200 12.04 -20.04 12.40
N LEU A 201 10.81 -20.35 12.79
CA LEU A 201 10.49 -21.59 13.52
C LEU A 201 10.89 -22.86 12.74
N THR A 202 10.95 -22.77 11.40
CA THR A 202 11.37 -23.87 10.52
C THR A 202 12.87 -23.85 10.19
N GLU A 203 13.58 -22.80 10.59
CA GLU A 203 15.01 -22.61 10.31
C GLU A 203 15.87 -23.04 11.50
N LYS A 204 17.01 -23.69 11.20
CA LYS A 204 17.96 -24.12 12.24
C LYS A 204 18.92 -23.01 12.60
N ASN A 205 19.24 -22.90 13.90
CA ASN A 205 20.31 -22.04 14.42
C ASN A 205 20.14 -20.54 14.11
N VAL A 206 18.90 -20.04 13.95
CA VAL A 206 18.65 -18.63 13.59
C VAL A 206 19.28 -17.68 14.60
N LYS A 207 19.12 -17.98 15.90
CA LYS A 207 19.72 -17.19 16.98
C LYS A 207 21.24 -17.12 16.88
N ASN A 208 21.91 -18.26 16.69
CA ASN A 208 23.36 -18.27 16.53
C ASN A 208 23.80 -17.47 15.29
N LYS A 209 23.10 -17.59 14.15
CA LYS A 209 23.40 -16.77 12.96
C LYS A 209 23.33 -15.27 13.27
N LEU A 210 22.28 -14.84 14.00
CA LEU A 210 22.11 -13.43 14.41
C LEU A 210 23.21 -12.98 15.39
N ASP A 211 23.53 -13.81 16.39
CA ASP A 211 24.60 -13.52 17.35
C ASP A 211 25.97 -13.41 16.68
N GLN A 212 26.25 -14.23 15.64
CA GLN A 212 27.48 -14.11 14.86
C GLN A 212 27.49 -12.86 13.97
N ALA A 213 26.34 -12.45 13.42
CA ALA A 213 26.21 -11.21 12.68
C ALA A 213 26.51 -9.98 13.57
N LEU A 214 26.05 -9.99 14.82
CA LEU A 214 26.30 -8.94 15.81
C LEU A 214 27.77 -8.77 16.20
N LYS A 215 28.63 -9.77 15.94
CA LYS A 215 30.09 -9.64 16.14
C LYS A 215 30.81 -8.97 14.97
N LYS A 216 30.10 -8.78 13.85
CA LYS A 216 30.66 -8.25 12.59
C LYS A 216 29.96 -6.95 12.20
N VAL A 217 29.82 -6.05 13.18
CA VAL A 217 29.30 -4.71 12.94
C VAL A 217 30.24 -3.97 12.02
N TYR A 218 29.68 -3.26 11.04
CA TYR A 218 30.43 -2.42 10.13
C TYR A 218 29.69 -1.11 9.93
N LYS A 219 30.43 -0.06 9.55
CA LYS A 219 29.87 1.27 9.30
C LYS A 219 29.83 1.60 7.82
N LYS A 220 28.82 2.35 7.40
CA LYS A 220 28.75 3.00 6.08
C LYS A 220 28.75 4.50 6.30
N GLU A 221 29.47 5.20 5.43
CA GLU A 221 29.39 6.65 5.37
C GLU A 221 28.12 7.05 4.62
N THR A 222 27.32 7.90 5.25
CA THR A 222 26.09 8.44 4.68
C THR A 222 26.21 9.96 4.63
N GLU A 223 26.00 10.51 3.43
CA GLU A 223 26.08 11.93 3.20
C GLU A 223 24.67 12.51 3.06
N ASN A 224 24.37 13.57 3.82
CA ASN A 224 23.28 14.46 3.48
C ASN A 224 23.84 15.82 3.08
N ASN A 225 23.01 16.69 2.50
CA ASN A 225 23.38 18.03 2.00
C ASN A 225 24.08 18.95 3.02
N ARG A 226 24.27 18.55 4.29
CA ARG A 226 24.82 19.37 5.37
C ARG A 226 25.99 18.71 6.12
N LYS A 227 26.05 17.37 6.26
CA LYS A 227 27.12 16.63 6.95
C LYS A 227 27.21 15.17 6.49
N SER A 228 28.42 14.62 6.52
CA SER A 228 28.67 13.18 6.52
C SER A 228 28.55 12.62 7.94
N PHE A 229 27.90 11.47 8.08
CA PHE A 229 27.78 10.73 9.33
C PHE A 229 27.90 9.22 9.07
N TYR A 230 28.30 8.46 10.09
CA TYR A 230 28.43 7.01 9.99
C TYR A 230 27.16 6.32 10.50
N GLU A 231 26.68 5.36 9.72
CA GLU A 231 25.60 4.46 10.07
C GLU A 231 26.14 3.06 10.27
N PHE A 232 25.66 2.35 11.30
CA PHE A 232 26.18 1.05 11.70
C PHE A 232 25.20 -0.06 11.36
N TYR A 233 25.72 -1.15 10.81
CA TYR A 233 24.93 -2.27 10.32
C TYR A 233 25.53 -3.61 10.73
N ILE A 234 24.67 -4.63 10.71
CA ILE A 234 25.08 -6.04 10.65
C ILE A 234 24.57 -6.66 9.35
N LYS A 235 25.22 -7.72 8.89
CA LYS A 235 24.72 -8.53 7.76
C LYS A 235 24.01 -9.78 8.28
N PHE A 236 22.70 -9.88 8.07
CA PHE A 236 21.87 -11.01 8.48
C PHE A 236 21.02 -11.50 7.30
N TYR A 237 21.19 -12.76 6.90
CA TYR A 237 20.61 -13.32 5.66
C TYR A 237 20.92 -12.47 4.40
N ASP A 238 22.15 -11.95 4.32
CA ASP A 238 22.62 -11.04 3.27
C ASP A 238 21.88 -9.69 3.17
N VAL A 239 21.07 -9.36 4.18
CA VAL A 239 20.46 -8.05 4.34
C VAL A 239 21.24 -7.24 5.36
N ASP A 240 21.41 -5.96 5.07
CA ASP A 240 21.99 -5.01 6.01
C ASP A 240 20.91 -4.59 7.00
N ILE A 241 21.11 -4.88 8.28
CA ILE A 241 20.19 -4.50 9.36
C ILE A 241 20.78 -3.31 10.09
N TYR A 242 20.04 -2.19 10.12
CA TYR A 242 20.47 -0.96 10.75
C TYR A 242 20.45 -1.07 12.27
N LEU A 243 21.54 -0.65 12.92
CA LEU A 243 21.64 -0.55 14.37
C LEU A 243 21.39 0.90 14.79
N HIS A 244 20.15 1.20 15.20
CA HIS A 244 19.73 2.57 15.56
C HIS A 244 20.63 3.26 16.57
N GLN A 245 20.84 4.57 16.37
CA GLN A 245 21.65 5.38 17.25
C GLN A 245 21.04 5.46 18.65
N PRO A 246 21.81 5.19 19.71
CA PRO A 246 21.39 5.50 21.08
C PRO A 246 21.33 7.02 21.30
N LEU A 247 20.43 7.49 22.16
CA LEU A 247 20.42 8.88 22.62
C LEU A 247 21.67 9.08 23.50
N ILE A 248 22.72 9.70 22.97
CA ILE A 248 23.94 10.04 23.73
C ILE A 248 24.18 11.55 23.64
N LEU A 249 24.51 12.16 24.78
CA LEU A 249 24.77 13.60 24.92
C LEU A 249 26.22 13.99 24.56
N GLU A 250 27.13 13.03 24.53
CA GLU A 250 28.57 13.19 24.26
C GLU A 250 29.01 12.22 23.15
N GLU A 251 30.03 12.57 22.38
CA GLU A 251 30.58 11.69 21.33
C GLU A 251 31.37 10.53 21.96
N PRO A 252 30.86 9.29 21.94
CA PRO A 252 31.56 8.14 22.51
C PRO A 252 32.74 7.70 21.62
N THR A 253 33.61 6.84 22.16
CA THR A 253 34.51 6.04 21.30
C THR A 253 33.68 5.14 20.39
N GLU A 254 34.20 4.79 19.21
CA GLU A 254 33.51 3.91 18.25
C GLU A 254 33.16 2.54 18.87
N GLU A 255 34.05 1.98 19.68
CA GLU A 255 33.80 0.73 20.41
C GLU A 255 32.60 0.84 21.35
N LEU A 256 32.56 1.88 22.18
CA LEU A 256 31.45 2.13 23.10
C LEU A 256 30.15 2.43 22.33
N GLU A 257 30.24 3.06 21.16
CA GLU A 257 29.09 3.29 20.29
C GLU A 257 28.50 1.98 19.76
N ILE A 258 29.36 1.08 19.25
CA ILE A 258 28.96 -0.25 18.77
C ILE A 258 28.32 -1.05 19.90
N GLU A 259 28.92 -1.07 21.10
CA GLU A 259 28.37 -1.77 22.26
C GLU A 259 26.96 -1.26 22.62
N LYS A 260 26.78 0.06 22.69
CA LYS A 260 25.46 0.67 22.99
C LYS A 260 24.43 0.39 21.89
N ARG A 261 24.83 0.42 20.62
CA ARG A 261 23.97 0.10 19.47
C ARG A 261 23.54 -1.38 19.49
N ILE A 262 24.46 -2.30 19.79
CA ILE A 262 24.14 -3.73 19.98
C ILE A 262 23.19 -3.90 21.16
N ALA A 263 23.44 -3.25 22.30
CA ALA A 263 22.58 -3.33 23.47
C ALA A 263 21.14 -2.89 23.14
N ARG A 264 21.00 -1.75 22.45
CA ARG A 264 19.69 -1.26 21.96
C ARG A 264 19.04 -2.24 20.99
N PHE A 265 19.79 -2.80 20.03
CA PHE A 265 19.24 -3.77 19.08
C PHE A 265 18.72 -5.04 19.79
N LYS A 266 19.36 -5.47 20.88
CA LYS A 266 18.89 -6.60 21.70
C LYS A 266 17.54 -6.35 22.37
N GLU A 267 17.13 -5.09 22.52
CA GLU A 267 15.81 -4.72 23.04
C GLU A 267 14.72 -4.73 21.96
N SER A 268 15.11 -4.83 20.69
CA SER A 268 14.19 -4.82 19.55
C SER A 268 13.30 -6.05 19.50
N ARG A 269 12.12 -5.92 18.86
CA ARG A 269 11.19 -7.04 18.68
C ARG A 269 11.81 -8.17 17.86
N LEU A 270 12.60 -7.85 16.84
CA LEU A 270 13.29 -8.84 16.01
C LEU A 270 14.24 -9.71 16.85
N TYR A 271 15.12 -9.09 17.64
CA TYR A 271 16.08 -9.85 18.44
C TYR A 271 15.40 -10.64 19.57
N LYS A 272 14.42 -10.04 20.26
CA LYS A 272 13.63 -10.73 21.30
C LYS A 272 12.91 -11.94 20.73
N MET A 273 12.22 -11.78 19.60
CA MET A 273 11.55 -12.87 18.90
C MET A 273 12.54 -13.99 18.56
N VAL A 274 13.68 -13.68 17.94
CA VAL A 274 14.70 -14.67 17.59
C VAL A 274 15.32 -15.35 18.82
N SER A 275 15.38 -14.66 19.97
CA SER A 275 15.93 -15.23 21.21
C SER A 275 14.99 -16.21 21.92
N GLU A 276 13.69 -16.11 21.66
CA GLU A 276 12.66 -16.98 22.24
C GLU A 276 12.40 -18.25 21.40
N LEU A 277 12.94 -18.30 20.18
CA LEU A 277 12.91 -19.45 19.29
C LEU A 277 13.58 -20.68 19.92
N LYS A 278 12.90 -21.84 19.89
CA LYS A 278 13.34 -23.11 20.50
C LYS A 278 13.89 -24.10 19.46
N ASN A 279 14.60 -23.60 18.45
CA ASN A 279 14.97 -24.33 17.23
C ASN A 279 16.44 -24.20 16.82
#